data_AF-A0AA35RDD7-F1
#
_entry.id   AF-A0AA35RDD7-F1
#
_cell.length_a   1.000
_cell.length_b   1.000
_cell.length_c   1.000
_cell.angle_alpha   90.00
_cell.angle_beta   90.00
_cell.angle_gamma   90.00
#
_symmetry.space_group_name_H-M   'P 1'
#
loop_
_entity.id
_entity.type
_entity.pdbx_description
1 polymer ?
#
loop_
_entity_poly.entity_id
_entity_poly.type
_entity_poly.pdbx_seq_one_letter_code
_entity_poly.pdbx_strand_id
1 'polypeptide(L)' 'MAYYLWLVILLLLLLYTYYKWGYEPFQVFKRMGIPGPPPAPFLGNLVTLITRKDGMDVIAEWNQTYGDVCGG' A
#
# COMPACT_ATOMS: atom_id res chain seq x y z
N MET A 1 -5.36 30.03 20.49
CA MET A 1 -4.22 30.13 19.54
C MET A 1 -3.26 28.93 19.65
N ALA A 2 -2.71 28.61 20.82
CA ALA A 2 -1.73 27.52 20.98
C ALA A 2 -2.27 26.10 20.71
N TYR A 3 -3.56 25.82 20.96
CA TYR A 3 -4.14 24.48 20.72
C TYR A 3 -4.16 24.09 19.24
N TYR A 4 -4.30 25.05 18.32
CA TYR A 4 -4.22 24.76 16.88
C TYR A 4 -2.83 24.26 16.47
N LEU A 5 -1.77 24.80 17.06
CA LEU A 5 -0.39 24.32 16.81
C LEU A 5 -0.22 22.87 17.28
N TRP A 6 -0.74 22.54 18.46
CA TRP A 6 -0.72 21.17 18.97
C TRP A 6 -1.53 20.19 18.11
N LEU A 7 -2.69 20.60 17.61
CA LEU A 7 -3.49 19.79 16.69
C LEU A 7 -2.76 19.55 15.36
N VAL A 8 -2.08 20.56 14.82
CA VAL A 8 -1.27 20.42 13.59
C VAL A 8 -0.11 19.46 13.83
N ILE A 9 0.62 19.59 14.94
CA ILE A 9 1.73 18.69 15.28
C ILE A 9 1.23 17.25 15.43
N LEU A 10 0.11 17.04 16.12
CA LEU A 10 -0.48 15.72 16.26
C LEU A 10 -0.88 15.13 14.91
N LEU A 11 -1.52 15.93 14.05
CA LEU A 11 -1.89 15.51 12.69
C LEU A 11 -0.66 15.11 11.86
N LEU A 12 0.39 15.92 11.87
CA LEU A 12 1.64 15.63 11.15
C LEU A 12 2.31 14.36 11.67
N LEU A 13 2.31 14.15 12.99
CA LEU A 13 2.85 12.94 13.61
C LEU A 13 2.07 11.70 13.16
N LEU A 14 0.73 11.76 13.16
CA LEU A 14 -0.13 10.67 12.70
C LEU A 14 0.06 10.36 11.21
N LEU A 15 0.18 11.38 10.36
CA LEU A 15 0.46 11.20 8.93
C LEU A 15 1.85 10.58 8.72
N TYR A 16 2.85 11.04 9.47
CA TYR A 16 4.20 10.49 9.41
C TYR A 16 4.24 9.01 9.81
N THR A 17 3.63 8.65 10.94
CA THR A 17 3.60 7.25 11.39
C THR A 17 2.78 6.38 10.45
N TYR A 18 1.63 6.87 9.97
CA TYR A 18 0.83 6.19 8.96
C TYR A 18 1.64 5.90 7.69
N TYR A 19 2.38 6.88 7.16
CA TYR A 19 3.20 6.68 5.97
C TYR A 19 4.35 5.70 6.25
N LYS A 20 5.11 5.93 7.33
CA LYS A 20 6.31 5.15 7.65
C LYS A 20 6.02 3.68 7.91
N TRP A 21 4.94 3.37 8.61
CA TRP A 21 4.62 2.00 9.02
C TRP A 21 3.57 1.36 8.13
N GLY A 22 2.63 2.15 7.62
CA GLY A 22 1.53 1.67 6.80
C GLY A 22 1.84 1.60 5.31
N TYR A 23 2.68 2.49 4.77
CA TYR A 23 2.81 2.62 3.31
C TYR A 23 4.23 2.38 2.78
N GLU A 24 5.25 2.94 3.44
CA GLU A 24 6.64 2.87 2.99
C GLU A 24 7.17 1.44 2.77
N PRO A 25 6.89 0.44 3.64
CA PRO A 25 7.38 -0.93 3.45
C PRO A 25 6.90 -1.57 2.15
N PHE A 26 5.72 -1.19 1.66
CA PHE A 26 5.13 -1.75 0.45
C PHE A 26 5.64 -1.09 -0.85
N GLN A 27 6.53 -0.10 -0.76
CA GLN A 27 7.09 0.57 -1.94
C GLN A 27 8.32 -0.13 -2.53
N VAL A 28 8.74 -1.28 -1.97
CA VAL A 28 9.97 -2.00 -2.38
C VAL A 28 9.95 -2.36 -3.85
N PHE A 29 8.89 -3.00 -4.36
CA PHE A 29 8.78 -3.38 -5.77
C PHE A 29 8.77 -2.17 -6.70
N LYS A 30 8.04 -1.11 -6.32
CA LYS A 30 8.01 0.16 -7.06
C LYS A 30 9.41 0.79 -7.18
N ARG A 31 10.21 0.75 -6.10
CA ARG A 31 11.60 1.26 -6.10
C ARG A 31 12.52 0.44 -7.01
N MET A 32 12.22 -0.84 -7.22
CA MET A 32 12.95 -1.73 -8.13
C MET A 32 12.44 -1.64 -9.58
N GLY A 33 11.44 -0.81 -9.87
CA GLY A 33 10.84 -0.71 -11.20
C GLY A 33 9.97 -1.91 -11.56
N ILE A 34 9.60 -2.75 -10.59
CA ILE A 34 8.72 -3.90 -10.81
C ILE A 34 7.27 -3.39 -10.78
N PRO A 35 6.48 -3.60 -11.86
CA PRO A 35 5.09 -3.18 -11.92
C PRO A 35 4.23 -4.04 -10.97
N GLY A 36 3.09 -3.50 -10.54
CA GLY A 36 2.18 -4.23 -9.67
C GLY A 36 1.01 -3.38 -9.18
N PRO A 37 -0.01 -4.03 -8.58
CA PRO A 37 -1.15 -3.36 -7.98
C PRO A 37 -0.74 -2.42 -6.82
N PRO A 38 -1.45 -1.30 -6.64
CA PRO A 38 -1.17 -0.37 -5.55
C PRO A 38 -1.51 -0.98 -4.18
N PRO A 39 -0.56 -1.04 -3.24
CA PRO A 39 -0.78 -1.65 -1.94
C PRO A 39 -1.69 -0.79 -1.05
N ALA A 40 -2.59 -1.43 -0.30
CA ALA A 40 -3.31 -0.78 0.77
C ALA A 40 -2.39 -0.49 1.97
N PRO A 41 -2.61 0.60 2.71
CA PRO A 41 -1.89 0.87 3.95
C PRO A 41 -2.01 -0.28 4.95
N PHE A 42 -0.92 -0.64 5.61
CA PHE A 42 -0.75 -1.70 6.61
C PHE A 42 -0.96 -3.14 6.13
N LEU A 43 -1.83 -3.36 5.15
CA LEU A 43 -2.22 -4.69 4.68
C LEU A 43 -1.68 -5.04 3.30
N GLY A 44 -1.13 -4.08 2.56
CA GLY A 44 -0.64 -4.31 1.19
C GLY A 44 -1.76 -4.78 0.27
N ASN A 45 -1.45 -5.70 -0.65
CA ASN A 45 -2.46 -6.27 -1.54
C ASN A 45 -3.18 -7.50 -0.94
N LEU A 46 -2.91 -7.85 0.33
CA LEU A 46 -3.62 -8.93 1.02
C LEU A 46 -5.13 -8.67 1.05
N VAL A 47 -5.55 -7.40 1.19
CA VAL A 47 -6.96 -7.01 1.15
C VAL A 47 -7.63 -7.50 -0.13
N THR A 48 -6.99 -7.30 -1.28
CA THR A 48 -7.52 -7.73 -2.58
C THR A 48 -7.63 -9.25 -2.66
N LEU A 49 -6.65 -9.97 -2.11
CA LEU A 49 -6.63 -11.44 -2.11
C LEU A 49 -7.71 -12.05 -1.20
N ILE A 50 -8.02 -11.43 -0.06
CA ILE A 50 -9.03 -11.94 0.89
C ILE A 50 -10.45 -11.46 0.59
N THR A 51 -10.61 -10.31 -0.08
CA THR A 51 -11.95 -9.76 -0.40
C THR A 51 -12.53 -10.33 -1.68
N ARG A 52 -11.68 -10.79 -2.60
CA ARG A 52 -12.09 -11.46 -3.83
C ARG A 52 -12.39 -12.93 -3.54
N LYS A 53 -13.34 -13.48 -4.29
CA LYS A 53 -13.84 -14.84 -4.11
C LYS A 53 -12.78 -15.91 -4.39
N ASP A 54 -11.85 -15.61 -5.30
CA ASP A 54 -10.73 -16.46 -5.65
C ASP A 54 -9.45 -15.61 -5.76
N GLY A 55 -8.43 -15.95 -4.98
CA GLY A 55 -7.13 -15.28 -5.02
C GLY A 55 -6.32 -15.62 -6.26
N MET A 56 -6.55 -16.78 -6.87
CA MET A 56 -5.86 -17.19 -8.10
C MET A 56 -6.32 -16.36 -9.30
N ASP A 57 -7.61 -16.02 -9.35
CA ASP A 57 -8.15 -15.11 -10.38
C ASP A 57 -7.49 -13.73 -10.29
N VAL A 58 -7.25 -13.24 -9.07
CA VAL A 58 -6.58 -11.95 -8.84
C VAL A 58 -5.13 -11.99 -9.32
N ILE A 59 -4.40 -13.07 -9.03
CA ILE A 59 -3.02 -13.25 -9.50
C ILE A 59 -2.98 -13.36 -11.03
N ALA A 60 -3.93 -14.08 -11.64
CA ALA A 60 -4.04 -14.18 -13.09
C ALA A 60 -4.32 -12.81 -13.73
N GLU A 61 -5.21 -12.00 -13.14
CA GLU A 61 -5.51 -10.64 -13.58
C GLU A 61 -4.27 -9.73 -13.49
N TRP A 62 -3.48 -9.84 -12.42
CA TRP A 62 -2.24 -9.09 -12.27
C TRP A 62 -1.20 -9.50 -13.29
N ASN A 63 -1.03 -10.80 -13.55
CA ASN A 63 -0.09 -11.27 -14.56
C ASN A 63 -0.50 -10.80 -15.97
N GLN A 64 -1.80 -10.75 -16.28
CA GLN A 64 -2.29 -10.19 -17.55
C GLN A 64 -2.05 -8.68 -17.67
N THR A 65 -2.12 -7.95 -16.56
CA THR A 65 -2.04 -6.47 -16.55
C THR A 65 -0.60 -5.96 -16.47
N TYR A 66 0.23 -6.59 -15.65
CA TYR A 66 1.58 -6.15 -15.30
C TYR A 66 2.68 -7.03 -15.91
N GLY A 67 2.31 -8.17 -16.52
CA GLY A 67 3.22 -9.13 -17.11
C GLY A 67 3.65 -10.23 -16.14
N ASP A 68 4.52 -11.12 -16.62
CA ASP A 68 4.94 -12.35 -15.92
C ASP A 68 5.65 -12.10 -14.57
N VAL A 69 6.20 -10.90 -14.36
CA VAL A 69 6.83 -10.48 -13.12
C VAL A 69 6.12 -9.24 -12.58
N CYS A 70 5.32 -9.44 -11.53
CA CYS A 70 4.64 -8.36 -10.83
C CYS A 70 4.85 -8.44 -9.30
N GLY A 71 4.86 -7.28 -8.65
CA GLY A 71 4.98 -7.15 -7.20
C GLY A 71 3.61 -7.03 -6.53
N GLY A 72 3.26 -7.98 -5.67
CA GLY A 72 2.02 -7.98 -4.88
C GLY A 72 2.27 -7.70 -3.40
#